data_AF-A0A4Q3Z4P8-F1
#
_entry.id   AF-A0A4Q3Z4P8-F1
#
_cell.length_a   1.000
_cell.length_b   1.000
_cell.length_c   1.000
_cell.angle_alpha   90.00
_cell.angle_beta   90.00
_cell.angle_gamma   90.00
#
_symmetry.space_group_name_H-M   'P 1'
#
loop_
_entity.id
_entity.type
_entity.pdbx_description
1 polymer ?
#
loop_
_entity_poly.entity_id
_entity_poly.type
_entity_poly.pdbx_seq_one_letter_code
_entity_poly.pdbx_strand_id
1 'polypeptide(L)'
;MTSLQMIRDIPAAHGNRVTDRPLSAEDLRLIDGYWRASNYLSVGQIYLLGNPLLREPLKRAHIKPRLLGHWGTSPGLNMLYAHLNRVIKRDDQDMIYIIGPGHGGPSLVAHAYLEGTYSEFYPNIGCDTEGMRKLFKQFSFPGGIPSHVAPETPGSIHEGGELGYALSHAYGAAFDNPDLIVACVVGDGEAETGPLATGWHGNKFLNPARDGAVLPILHLNGYKIANPCFLARIPEEELTKFFEGMGYKPYFVEGKDPAEVHQQLAGTLDVATAEIRAIWADARERGNLKR
;
A
#
# COMPACT_ATOMS: atom_id res chain seq x y z
N MET A 1 -7.38 23.17 -13.53
CA MET A 1 -6.35 23.65 -12.58
C MET A 1 -5.51 22.45 -12.21
N THR A 2 -4.20 22.54 -12.33
CA THR A 2 -3.26 21.41 -12.27
C THR A 2 -3.13 20.89 -10.83
N SER A 3 -2.97 19.57 -10.65
CA SER A 3 -2.89 18.86 -9.35
C SER A 3 -1.87 19.45 -8.35
N LEU A 4 -0.86 20.18 -8.83
CA LEU A 4 0.07 20.98 -8.02
C LEU A 4 -0.60 22.09 -7.19
N GLN A 5 -1.84 22.49 -7.52
CA GLN A 5 -2.54 23.55 -6.82
C GLN A 5 -3.23 23.06 -5.53
N MET A 6 -3.58 21.76 -5.42
CA MET A 6 -4.22 21.20 -4.22
C MET A 6 -3.25 20.92 -3.06
N ILE A 7 -1.96 20.76 -3.32
CA ILE A 7 -0.94 20.73 -2.24
C ILE A 7 -0.80 22.12 -1.58
N ARG A 8 -1.12 23.20 -2.31
CA ARG A 8 -0.92 24.59 -1.82
C ARG A 8 -1.89 25.00 -0.73
N ASP A 9 -3.03 24.33 -0.63
CA ASP A 9 -4.12 24.74 0.26
C ASP A 9 -4.23 23.88 1.54
N ILE A 10 -3.26 22.99 1.82
CA ILE A 10 -3.18 22.28 3.09
C ILE A 10 -2.64 23.25 4.16
N PRO A 11 -3.45 23.69 5.15
CA PRO A 11 -2.95 24.54 6.21
C PRO A 11 -2.06 23.70 7.12
N ALA A 12 -0.76 23.99 7.15
CA ALA A 12 0.15 23.38 8.11
C ALA A 12 -0.25 23.82 9.53
N ALA A 13 -0.56 22.86 10.40
CA ALA A 13 -0.52 23.11 11.83
C ALA A 13 0.94 23.44 12.19
N HIS A 14 1.21 24.72 12.45
CA HIS A 14 2.52 25.30 12.81
C HIS A 14 3.53 25.46 11.66
N GLY A 15 3.43 26.60 10.97
CA GLY A 15 4.59 27.45 10.67
C GLY A 15 5.69 26.97 9.72
N ASN A 16 5.66 25.77 9.17
CA ASN A 16 6.60 25.32 8.14
C ASN A 16 5.89 25.20 6.80
N ARG A 17 6.40 25.90 5.77
CA ARG A 17 5.97 25.72 4.39
C ARG A 17 6.18 24.26 4.01
N VAL A 18 5.12 23.57 3.60
CA VAL A 18 5.23 22.31 2.87
C VAL A 18 6.11 22.61 1.65
N THR A 19 7.30 22.02 1.61
CA THR A 19 8.15 22.13 0.43
C THR A 19 7.44 21.41 -0.72
N ASP A 20 7.24 22.07 -1.85
CA ASP A 20 6.63 21.49 -3.08
C ASP A 20 7.31 20.18 -3.55
N ARG A 21 8.46 19.81 -2.95
CA ARG A 21 9.22 18.59 -3.18
C ARG A 21 9.79 18.03 -1.86
N PRO A 22 9.03 17.22 -1.10
CA PRO A 22 9.48 16.65 0.18
C PRO A 22 10.62 15.62 0.03
N LEU A 23 10.78 15.00 -1.13
CA LEU A 23 11.91 14.11 -1.42
C LEU A 23 13.06 14.90 -2.01
N SER A 24 14.26 14.72 -1.45
CA SER A 24 15.50 15.13 -2.10
C SER A 24 15.65 14.40 -3.45
N ALA A 25 16.49 14.92 -4.34
CA ALA A 25 16.74 14.26 -5.62
C ALA A 25 17.29 12.82 -5.45
N GLU A 26 18.07 12.59 -4.41
CA GLU A 26 18.62 11.27 -4.09
C GLU A 26 17.54 10.33 -3.51
N ASP A 27 16.72 10.81 -2.58
CA ASP A 27 15.62 9.99 -2.02
C ASP A 27 14.62 9.60 -3.12
N LEU A 28 14.31 10.53 -4.02
CA LEU A 28 13.46 10.25 -5.18
C LEU A 28 14.07 9.17 -6.09
N ARG A 29 15.38 9.25 -6.36
CA ARG A 29 16.09 8.24 -7.17
C ARG A 29 16.08 6.88 -6.49
N LEU A 30 16.28 6.81 -5.18
CA LEU A 30 16.31 5.57 -4.41
C LEU A 30 14.93 4.93 -4.31
N ILE A 31 13.88 5.71 -4.03
CA ILE A 31 12.51 5.19 -3.89
C ILE A 31 11.93 4.74 -5.25
N ASP A 32 12.21 5.48 -6.33
CA ASP A 32 11.87 5.05 -7.71
C ASP A 32 12.61 3.76 -8.07
N GLY A 33 13.91 3.69 -7.75
CA GLY A 33 14.71 2.48 -7.95
C GLY A 33 14.14 1.26 -7.24
N TYR A 34 13.73 1.41 -5.98
CA TYR A 34 13.08 0.37 -5.20
C TYR A 34 11.73 -0.04 -5.81
N TRP A 35 10.87 0.94 -6.13
CA TRP A 35 9.57 0.71 -6.77
C TRP A 35 9.68 -0.03 -8.11
N ARG A 36 10.68 0.32 -8.94
CA ARG A 36 10.95 -0.38 -10.20
C ARG A 36 11.49 -1.78 -9.98
N ALA A 37 12.33 -1.99 -8.97
CA ALA A 37 12.83 -3.31 -8.60
C ALA A 37 11.69 -4.22 -8.12
N SER A 38 10.79 -3.73 -7.26
CA SER A 38 9.62 -4.51 -6.82
C SER A 38 8.69 -4.82 -7.99
N ASN A 39 8.40 -3.85 -8.87
CA ASN A 39 7.64 -4.08 -10.11
C ASN A 39 8.28 -5.16 -10.99
N TYR A 40 9.60 -5.11 -11.18
CA TYR A 40 10.33 -6.10 -11.95
C TYR A 40 10.18 -7.50 -11.35
N LEU A 41 10.32 -7.64 -10.04
CA LEU A 41 10.14 -8.90 -9.33
C LEU A 41 8.69 -9.40 -9.41
N SER A 42 7.69 -8.53 -9.32
CA SER A 42 6.28 -8.89 -9.49
C SER A 42 6.00 -9.44 -10.90
N VAL A 43 6.53 -8.79 -11.95
CA VAL A 43 6.45 -9.30 -13.33
C VAL A 43 7.20 -10.62 -13.47
N GLY A 44 8.41 -10.72 -12.92
CA GLY A 44 9.20 -11.95 -12.95
C GLY A 44 8.45 -13.15 -12.36
N GLN A 45 7.79 -12.95 -11.22
CA GLN A 45 6.91 -13.94 -10.59
C GLN A 45 5.74 -14.37 -11.48
N ILE A 46 5.09 -13.45 -12.18
CA ILE A 46 3.94 -13.80 -13.03
C ILE A 46 4.39 -14.55 -14.30
N TYR A 47 5.50 -14.13 -14.91
CA TYR A 47 5.84 -14.54 -16.29
C TYR A 47 6.99 -15.54 -16.39
N LEU A 48 8.00 -15.48 -15.53
CA LEU A 48 9.29 -16.16 -15.76
C LEU A 48 9.44 -17.45 -14.94
N LEU A 49 10.08 -18.46 -15.54
CA LEU A 49 10.55 -19.67 -14.86
C LEU A 49 12.08 -19.86 -14.93
N GLY A 50 12.76 -18.98 -15.69
CA GLY A 50 14.20 -18.99 -15.93
C GLY A 50 14.67 -17.62 -16.42
N ASN A 51 15.99 -17.42 -16.50
CA ASN A 51 16.63 -16.17 -16.92
C ASN A 51 16.07 -14.92 -16.18
N PRO A 52 16.09 -14.91 -14.83
CA PRO A 52 15.38 -13.92 -14.03
C PRO A 52 15.94 -12.50 -14.14
N LEU A 53 17.17 -12.33 -14.65
CA LEU A 53 17.82 -11.04 -14.87
C LEU A 53 17.99 -10.69 -16.35
N LEU A 54 17.41 -11.49 -17.26
CA LEU A 54 17.52 -11.32 -18.72
C LEU A 54 18.97 -11.17 -19.22
N ARG A 55 19.91 -11.93 -18.64
CA ARG A 55 21.34 -11.91 -19.02
C ARG A 55 21.59 -12.48 -20.41
N GLU A 56 20.72 -13.35 -20.88
CA GLU A 56 20.65 -13.79 -22.27
C GLU A 56 19.33 -13.29 -22.91
N PRO A 57 19.25 -13.24 -24.25
CA PRO A 57 18.00 -12.88 -24.94
C PRO A 57 16.81 -13.73 -24.46
N LEU A 58 15.67 -13.08 -24.22
CA LEU A 58 14.46 -13.75 -23.74
C LEU A 58 13.95 -14.77 -24.78
N LYS A 59 13.77 -16.01 -24.35
CA LYS A 59 13.27 -17.13 -25.16
C LYS A 59 11.94 -17.62 -24.60
N ARG A 60 11.08 -18.23 -25.43
CA ARG A 60 9.81 -18.82 -24.99
C ARG A 60 9.99 -19.82 -23.83
N ALA A 61 11.10 -20.56 -23.81
CA ALA A 61 11.44 -21.52 -22.76
C ALA A 61 11.66 -20.88 -21.37
N HIS A 62 11.90 -19.56 -21.28
CA HIS A 62 12.03 -18.85 -20.01
C HIS A 62 10.68 -18.42 -19.43
N ILE A 63 9.61 -18.48 -20.23
CA ILE A 63 8.28 -18.00 -19.86
C ILE A 63 7.45 -19.18 -19.36
N LYS A 64 6.67 -18.96 -18.30
CA LYS A 64 5.73 -19.97 -17.78
C LYS A 64 4.77 -20.45 -18.87
N PRO A 65 4.47 -21.77 -18.94
CA PRO A 65 3.51 -22.29 -19.90
C PRO A 65 2.08 -21.83 -19.60
N ARG A 66 1.77 -21.56 -18.32
CA ARG A 66 0.53 -20.97 -17.84
C ARG A 66 0.86 -19.68 -17.09
N LEU A 67 0.26 -18.57 -17.50
CA LEU A 67 0.42 -17.27 -16.85
C LEU A 67 -0.69 -17.12 -15.82
N LEU A 68 -0.32 -17.10 -14.55
CA LEU A 68 -1.23 -16.97 -13.41
C LEU A 68 -0.72 -15.86 -12.50
N GLY A 69 -1.63 -15.03 -11.98
CA GLY A 69 -1.33 -13.86 -11.16
C GLY A 69 -1.97 -12.59 -11.70
N HIS A 70 -1.92 -11.53 -10.90
CA HIS A 70 -2.58 -10.25 -11.21
C HIS A 70 -1.56 -9.12 -11.28
N TRP A 71 -1.50 -8.45 -12.42
CA TRP A 71 -0.68 -7.27 -12.61
C TRP A 71 -1.39 -5.97 -12.21
N GLY A 72 -2.70 -5.86 -12.47
CA GLY A 72 -3.43 -4.58 -12.47
C GLY A 72 -3.26 -3.73 -11.20
N THR A 73 -3.26 -4.34 -10.01
CA THR A 73 -3.06 -3.64 -8.74
C THR A 73 -1.59 -3.49 -8.33
N SER A 74 -0.70 -4.36 -8.84
CA SER A 74 0.65 -4.55 -8.31
C SER A 74 1.51 -3.27 -8.31
N PRO A 75 1.58 -2.45 -9.38
CA PRO A 75 2.39 -1.22 -9.37
C PRO A 75 1.96 -0.19 -8.35
N GLY A 76 0.64 -0.07 -8.12
CA GLY A 76 0.09 0.84 -7.12
C GLY A 76 0.44 0.38 -5.71
N LEU A 77 0.26 -0.91 -5.43
CA LEU A 77 0.65 -1.51 -4.14
C LEU A 77 2.15 -1.34 -3.87
N ASN A 78 2.98 -1.63 -4.87
CA ASN A 78 4.42 -1.48 -4.77
C ASN A 78 4.84 -0.02 -4.47
N MET A 79 4.14 0.95 -5.06
CA MET A 79 4.42 2.37 -4.82
C MET A 79 4.02 2.77 -3.40
N LEU A 80 2.81 2.39 -2.96
CA LEU A 80 2.32 2.65 -1.61
C LEU A 80 3.26 2.06 -0.57
N TYR A 81 3.62 0.78 -0.70
CA TYR A 81 4.50 0.10 0.23
C TYR A 81 5.89 0.75 0.28
N ALA A 82 6.49 1.13 -0.86
CA ALA A 82 7.78 1.82 -0.88
C ALA A 82 7.76 3.14 -0.07
N HIS A 83 6.68 3.90 -0.16
CA HIS A 83 6.53 5.14 0.60
C HIS A 83 6.17 4.93 2.07
N LEU A 84 5.39 3.90 2.37
CA LEU A 84 5.09 3.57 3.75
C LEU A 84 6.36 3.03 4.46
N ASN A 85 7.22 2.27 3.77
CA ASN A 85 8.56 1.92 4.25
C ASN A 85 9.43 3.16 4.53
N ARG A 86 9.32 4.21 3.70
CA ARG A 86 10.00 5.49 3.96
C ARG A 86 9.51 6.11 5.27
N VAL A 87 8.20 6.13 5.51
CA VAL A 87 7.61 6.65 6.75
C VAL A 87 8.10 5.85 7.96
N ILE A 88 8.03 4.51 7.91
CA ILE A 88 8.54 3.62 8.96
C ILE A 88 9.99 3.97 9.30
N LYS A 89 10.87 4.02 8.29
CA LYS A 89 12.29 4.25 8.49
C LYS A 89 12.63 5.66 8.98
N ARG A 90 11.89 6.68 8.52
CA ARG A 90 12.16 8.07 8.90
C ARG A 90 11.71 8.35 10.32
N ASP A 91 10.52 7.86 10.68
CA ASP A 91 9.83 8.28 11.90
C ASP A 91 9.89 7.24 13.02
N ASP A 92 10.57 6.13 12.80
CA ASP A 92 10.59 4.94 13.67
C ASP A 92 9.17 4.54 14.07
N GLN A 93 8.27 4.53 13.07
CA GLN A 93 6.83 4.33 13.27
C GLN A 93 6.51 2.83 13.24
N ASP A 94 5.92 2.32 14.32
CA ASP A 94 5.31 0.98 14.31
C ASP A 94 4.12 0.99 13.34
N MET A 95 4.20 0.14 12.31
CA MET A 95 3.23 0.09 11.24
C MET A 95 3.07 -1.32 10.72
N ILE A 96 1.82 -1.72 10.52
CA ILE A 96 1.47 -2.92 9.76
C ILE A 96 0.62 -2.54 8.55
N TYR A 97 0.57 -3.46 7.58
CA TYR A 97 -0.23 -3.30 6.37
C TYR A 97 -1.41 -4.26 6.35
N ILE A 98 -2.54 -3.76 5.88
CA ILE A 98 -3.67 -4.59 5.43
C ILE A 98 -3.86 -4.33 3.94
N ILE A 99 -3.74 -5.39 3.13
CA ILE A 99 -3.87 -5.30 1.67
C ILE A 99 -5.19 -5.90 1.24
N GLY A 100 -6.21 -5.06 1.13
CA GLY A 100 -7.53 -5.42 0.61
C GLY A 100 -7.49 -6.07 -0.77
N PRO A 101 -6.84 -5.48 -1.80
CA PRO A 101 -6.62 -6.14 -3.10
C PRO A 101 -5.51 -7.21 -3.01
N GLY A 102 -5.71 -8.21 -2.15
CA GLY A 102 -4.73 -9.24 -1.83
C GLY A 102 -4.39 -10.17 -3.00
N HIS A 103 -5.14 -10.12 -4.09
CA HIS A 103 -4.77 -10.73 -5.37
C HIS A 103 -3.47 -10.16 -5.97
N GLY A 104 -2.96 -9.04 -5.43
CA GLY A 104 -1.62 -8.49 -5.65
C GLY A 104 -0.48 -9.20 -4.89
N GLY A 105 -0.61 -10.49 -4.59
CA GLY A 105 0.42 -11.30 -3.89
C GLY A 105 1.87 -11.13 -4.37
N PRO A 106 2.16 -11.07 -5.70
CA PRO A 106 3.52 -10.84 -6.19
C PRO A 106 4.20 -9.58 -5.65
N SER A 107 3.42 -8.53 -5.36
CA SER A 107 3.94 -7.29 -4.79
C SER A 107 4.52 -7.54 -3.40
N LEU A 108 3.73 -8.13 -2.51
CA LEU A 108 4.13 -8.31 -1.11
C LEU A 108 5.27 -9.33 -0.98
N VAL A 109 5.26 -10.38 -1.80
CA VAL A 109 6.40 -11.31 -1.90
C VAL A 109 7.66 -10.58 -2.39
N ALA A 110 7.55 -9.67 -3.37
CA ALA A 110 8.69 -8.90 -3.84
C ALA A 110 9.27 -7.98 -2.75
N HIS A 111 8.42 -7.34 -1.95
CA HIS A 111 8.84 -6.51 -0.82
C HIS A 111 9.56 -7.34 0.24
N ALA A 112 8.96 -8.44 0.72
CA ALA A 112 9.60 -9.33 1.69
C ALA A 112 10.93 -9.89 1.17
N TYR A 113 11.06 -10.16 -0.13
CA TYR A 113 12.31 -10.61 -0.73
C TYR A 113 13.39 -9.51 -0.77
N LEU A 114 13.03 -8.29 -1.15
CA LEU A 114 13.97 -7.15 -1.17
C LEU A 114 14.41 -6.74 0.24
N GLU A 115 13.55 -6.91 1.24
CA GLU A 115 13.84 -6.67 2.66
C GLU A 115 14.67 -7.78 3.30
N GLY A 116 14.81 -8.93 2.63
CA GLY A 116 15.55 -10.10 3.11
C GLY A 116 14.74 -11.02 4.02
N THR A 117 13.63 -10.56 4.59
CA THR A 117 12.77 -11.33 5.49
C THR A 117 12.23 -12.60 4.82
N TYR A 118 11.93 -12.56 3.53
CA TYR A 118 11.51 -13.76 2.80
C TYR A 118 12.60 -14.85 2.81
N SER A 119 13.87 -14.46 2.67
CA SER A 119 15.02 -15.37 2.68
C SER A 119 15.34 -15.89 4.10
N GLU A 120 15.02 -15.13 5.14
CA GLU A 120 15.12 -15.57 6.54
C GLU A 120 14.11 -16.69 6.85
N PHE A 121 12.86 -16.52 6.41
CA PHE A 121 11.81 -17.54 6.57
C PHE A 121 11.93 -18.71 5.60
N TYR A 122 12.41 -18.46 4.37
CA TYR A 122 12.59 -19.46 3.32
C TYR A 122 14.05 -19.50 2.82
N PRO A 123 14.98 -20.14 3.57
CA PRO A 123 16.41 -20.12 3.26
C PRO A 123 16.80 -20.71 1.90
N ASN A 124 15.91 -21.51 1.30
CA ASN A 124 16.09 -22.05 -0.05
C ASN A 124 15.95 -21.00 -1.17
N ILE A 125 15.42 -19.81 -0.84
CA ILE A 125 15.23 -18.65 -1.72
C ILE A 125 16.20 -17.55 -1.28
N GLY A 126 17.48 -17.67 -1.68
CA GLY A 126 18.52 -16.72 -1.30
C GLY A 126 18.46 -15.38 -2.07
N CYS A 127 19.16 -14.36 -1.56
CA CYS A 127 19.28 -13.05 -2.20
C CYS A 127 20.30 -13.03 -3.36
N ASP A 128 20.16 -13.94 -4.31
CA ASP A 128 21.04 -14.08 -5.48
C ASP A 128 20.27 -14.40 -6.76
N THR A 129 20.97 -14.59 -7.88
CA THR A 129 20.33 -14.88 -9.18
C THR A 129 19.57 -16.21 -9.17
N GLU A 130 20.04 -17.21 -8.43
CA GLU A 130 19.41 -18.53 -8.35
C GLU A 130 18.19 -18.50 -7.42
N GLY A 131 18.27 -17.82 -6.29
CA GLY A 131 17.13 -17.58 -5.41
C GLY A 131 16.03 -16.77 -6.10
N MET A 132 16.39 -15.71 -6.85
CA MET A 132 15.43 -14.97 -7.69
C MET A 132 14.78 -15.87 -8.75
N ARG A 133 15.53 -16.80 -9.37
CA ARG A 133 14.97 -17.77 -10.32
C ARG A 133 13.94 -18.68 -9.64
N LYS A 134 14.22 -19.16 -8.43
CA LYS A 134 13.29 -19.99 -7.65
C LYS A 134 12.07 -19.20 -7.21
N LEU A 135 12.26 -17.97 -6.73
CA LEU A 135 11.19 -17.01 -6.37
C LEU A 135 10.22 -16.83 -7.54
N PHE A 136 10.74 -16.60 -8.74
CA PHE A 136 9.91 -16.44 -9.93
C PHE A 136 9.17 -17.72 -10.28
N LYS A 137 9.88 -18.85 -10.30
CA LYS A 137 9.31 -20.14 -10.67
C LYS A 137 8.18 -20.58 -9.73
N GLN A 138 8.34 -20.40 -8.42
CA GLN A 138 7.40 -20.93 -7.42
C GLN A 138 6.06 -20.20 -7.37
N PHE A 139 6.00 -18.93 -7.78
CA PHE A 139 4.76 -18.15 -7.73
C PHE A 139 3.64 -18.78 -8.59
N SER A 140 2.48 -19.08 -7.98
CA SER A 140 1.32 -19.69 -8.65
C SER A 140 1.68 -20.94 -9.48
N PHE A 141 2.60 -21.76 -8.96
CA PHE A 141 3.10 -22.96 -9.61
C PHE A 141 2.75 -24.20 -8.80
N PRO A 142 2.54 -25.38 -9.42
CA PRO A 142 2.30 -26.61 -8.67
C PRO A 142 3.42 -26.90 -7.66
N GLY A 143 3.05 -27.01 -6.37
CA GLY A 143 4.00 -27.17 -5.27
C GLY A 143 4.80 -25.91 -4.90
N GLY A 144 4.39 -24.74 -5.41
CA GLY A 144 4.93 -23.44 -5.02
C GLY A 144 3.97 -22.66 -4.13
N ILE A 145 3.94 -21.33 -4.29
CA ILE A 145 3.21 -20.41 -3.40
C ILE A 145 1.91 -19.88 -4.05
N PRO A 146 0.90 -19.47 -3.27
CA PRO A 146 -0.35 -18.88 -3.74
C PRO A 146 -0.19 -17.60 -4.56
N SER A 147 -1.28 -17.20 -5.22
CA SER A 147 -1.36 -15.94 -5.96
C SER A 147 -1.71 -14.71 -5.11
N HIS A 148 -2.24 -14.94 -3.91
CA HIS A 148 -2.70 -13.91 -2.98
C HIS A 148 -1.64 -13.59 -1.93
N VAL A 149 -1.90 -12.59 -1.08
CA VAL A 149 -1.07 -12.26 0.11
C VAL A 149 -1.35 -13.29 1.22
N ALA A 150 -1.19 -14.57 0.90
CA ALA A 150 -1.54 -15.70 1.76
C ALA A 150 -0.76 -15.70 3.08
N PRO A 151 -1.19 -16.47 4.11
CA PRO A 151 -0.53 -16.52 5.42
C PRO A 151 0.94 -16.94 5.39
N GLU A 152 1.38 -17.60 4.33
CA GLU A 152 2.79 -17.95 4.09
C GLU A 152 3.66 -16.77 3.65
N THR A 153 3.07 -15.60 3.35
CA THR A 153 3.80 -14.37 3.03
C THR A 153 4.18 -13.66 4.32
N PRO A 154 5.47 -13.48 4.63
CA PRO A 154 5.89 -12.72 5.81
C PRO A 154 5.25 -11.34 5.86
N GLY A 155 4.71 -10.97 7.01
CA GLY A 155 3.98 -9.71 7.21
C GLY A 155 2.47 -9.77 6.93
N SER A 156 1.95 -10.87 6.38
CA SER A 156 0.51 -11.00 6.13
C SER A 156 -0.29 -11.42 7.37
N ILE A 157 -1.33 -10.64 7.68
CA ILE A 157 -2.42 -11.04 8.57
C ILE A 157 -3.80 -10.97 7.88
N HIS A 158 -3.81 -10.71 6.57
CA HIS A 158 -5.00 -10.54 5.76
C HIS A 158 -4.69 -10.95 4.32
N GLU A 159 -5.33 -12.03 3.86
CA GLU A 159 -5.05 -12.58 2.52
C GLU A 159 -5.64 -11.76 1.37
N GLY A 160 -6.77 -11.09 1.59
CA GLY A 160 -7.45 -10.28 0.58
C GLY A 160 -7.91 -11.06 -0.66
N GLY A 161 -8.25 -12.35 -0.47
CA GLY A 161 -8.88 -13.19 -1.50
C GLY A 161 -10.38 -12.93 -1.58
N GLU A 162 -11.10 -13.19 -0.49
CA GLU A 162 -12.47 -12.70 -0.34
C GLU A 162 -12.44 -11.23 0.11
N LEU A 163 -12.82 -10.36 -0.83
CA LEU A 163 -12.81 -8.91 -0.70
C LEU A 163 -13.88 -8.42 0.29
N GLY A 164 -13.55 -7.39 1.08
CA GLY A 164 -14.52 -6.65 1.89
C GLY A 164 -14.13 -6.45 3.36
N TYR A 165 -13.13 -7.21 3.85
CA TYR A 165 -12.79 -7.26 5.27
C TYR A 165 -11.56 -6.43 5.65
N ALA A 166 -10.99 -5.66 4.70
CA ALA A 166 -9.77 -4.90 4.94
C ALA A 166 -9.90 -3.94 6.14
N LEU A 167 -10.96 -3.10 6.15
CA LEU A 167 -11.15 -2.15 7.24
C LEU A 167 -11.47 -2.81 8.58
N SER A 168 -12.30 -3.85 8.62
CA SER A 168 -12.62 -4.52 9.89
C SER A 168 -11.38 -5.17 10.52
N HIS A 169 -10.53 -5.81 9.71
CA HIS A 169 -9.25 -6.35 10.19
C HIS A 169 -8.31 -5.23 10.63
N ALA A 170 -8.26 -4.11 9.89
CA ALA A 170 -7.41 -2.97 10.25
C ALA A 170 -7.80 -2.35 11.58
N TYR A 171 -9.10 -2.09 11.80
CA TYR A 171 -9.58 -1.58 13.08
C TYR A 171 -9.34 -2.57 14.21
N GLY A 172 -9.57 -3.87 13.95
CA GLY A 172 -9.26 -4.95 14.90
C GLY A 172 -7.81 -4.92 15.38
N ALA A 173 -6.87 -4.73 14.47
CA ALA A 173 -5.44 -4.68 14.79
C ALA A 173 -5.01 -3.39 15.51
N ALA A 174 -5.73 -2.29 15.31
CA ALA A 174 -5.45 -1.01 15.96
C ALA A 174 -5.98 -0.94 17.41
N PHE A 175 -7.01 -1.71 17.78
CA PHE A 175 -7.55 -1.69 19.13
C PHE A 175 -6.51 -2.11 20.17
N ASP A 176 -6.47 -1.36 21.29
CA ASP A 176 -5.54 -1.56 22.41
C ASP A 176 -4.04 -1.58 22.00
N ASN A 177 -3.70 -1.00 20.84
CA ASN A 177 -2.33 -0.93 20.33
C ASN A 177 -1.93 0.54 20.04
N PRO A 178 -1.64 1.34 21.07
CA PRO A 178 -1.63 2.81 20.98
C PRO A 178 -0.61 3.38 20.00
N ASP A 179 0.52 2.72 19.78
CA ASP A 179 1.59 3.29 18.95
C ASP A 179 1.55 2.77 17.50
N LEU A 180 0.60 1.89 17.17
CA LEU A 180 0.47 1.26 15.87
C LEU A 180 -0.33 2.13 14.88
N ILE A 181 0.24 2.36 13.70
CA ILE A 181 -0.51 2.78 12.51
C ILE A 181 -0.80 1.55 11.64
N VAL A 182 -2.06 1.29 11.35
CA VAL A 182 -2.48 0.26 10.40
C VAL A 182 -2.76 0.92 9.05
N ALA A 183 -1.81 0.80 8.12
CA ALA A 183 -2.01 1.26 6.75
C ALA A 183 -2.88 0.25 5.98
N CYS A 184 -4.13 0.63 5.72
CA CYS A 184 -5.15 -0.24 5.15
C CYS A 184 -5.42 0.14 3.71
N VAL A 185 -4.85 -0.61 2.76
CA VAL A 185 -5.11 -0.41 1.33
C VAL A 185 -6.43 -1.08 0.95
N VAL A 186 -7.33 -0.31 0.37
CA VAL A 186 -8.70 -0.69 0.04
C VAL A 186 -8.85 -0.64 -1.47
N GLY A 187 -9.20 -1.75 -2.12
CA GLY A 187 -9.48 -1.72 -3.55
C GLY A 187 -10.74 -0.90 -3.86
N ASP A 188 -10.76 -0.08 -4.91
CA ASP A 188 -11.99 0.64 -5.28
C ASP A 188 -13.14 -0.29 -5.71
N GLY A 189 -12.82 -1.45 -6.29
CA GLY A 189 -13.78 -2.52 -6.52
C GLY A 189 -14.19 -3.26 -5.24
N GLU A 190 -13.28 -3.37 -4.26
CA GLU A 190 -13.59 -3.90 -2.93
C GLU A 190 -14.59 -2.98 -2.21
N ALA A 191 -14.44 -1.66 -2.37
CA ALA A 191 -15.27 -0.64 -1.73
C ALA A 191 -16.75 -0.68 -2.12
N GLU A 192 -17.09 -1.44 -3.16
CA GLU A 192 -18.47 -1.70 -3.56
C GLU A 192 -19.13 -2.83 -2.76
N THR A 193 -18.36 -3.57 -1.96
CA THR A 193 -18.89 -4.65 -1.12
C THR A 193 -19.58 -4.10 0.13
N GLY A 194 -20.64 -4.77 0.58
CA GLY A 194 -21.36 -4.41 1.80
C GLY A 194 -20.48 -4.34 3.06
N PRO A 195 -19.65 -5.36 3.34
CA PRO A 195 -18.74 -5.34 4.48
C PRO A 195 -17.79 -4.13 4.49
N LEU A 196 -17.21 -3.77 3.34
CA LEU A 196 -16.28 -2.65 3.30
C LEU A 196 -16.98 -1.29 3.39
N ALA A 197 -18.13 -1.14 2.73
CA ALA A 197 -18.95 0.06 2.81
C ALA A 197 -19.30 0.41 4.27
N THR A 198 -19.65 -0.59 5.09
CA THR A 198 -19.90 -0.35 6.53
C THR A 198 -18.62 -0.26 7.35
N GLY A 199 -17.52 -0.89 6.92
CA GLY A 199 -16.21 -0.85 7.58
C GLY A 199 -15.66 0.55 7.82
N TRP A 200 -16.01 1.52 6.96
CA TRP A 200 -15.66 2.94 7.14
C TRP A 200 -16.21 3.55 8.44
N HIS A 201 -17.22 2.96 9.07
CA HIS A 201 -17.72 3.40 10.38
C HIS A 201 -16.85 2.95 11.56
N GLY A 202 -15.80 2.15 11.34
CA GLY A 202 -14.87 1.70 12.39
C GLY A 202 -14.23 2.85 13.18
N ASN A 203 -13.99 4.01 12.56
CA ASN A 203 -13.45 5.19 13.25
C ASN A 203 -14.36 5.70 14.39
N LYS A 204 -15.67 5.37 14.40
CA LYS A 204 -16.58 5.71 15.51
C LYS A 204 -16.41 4.80 16.72
N PHE A 205 -15.50 3.83 16.68
CA PHE A 205 -15.24 2.93 17.80
C PHE A 205 -13.80 3.05 18.31
N LEU A 206 -12.88 3.61 17.53
CA LEU A 206 -11.54 3.95 18.01
C LEU A 206 -11.59 5.06 19.07
N ASN A 207 -10.71 4.92 20.06
CA ASN A 207 -10.39 5.93 21.05
C ASN A 207 -8.89 6.26 20.97
N PRO A 208 -8.51 7.45 20.45
CA PRO A 208 -7.11 7.82 20.24
C PRO A 208 -6.26 7.87 21.53
N ALA A 209 -6.90 7.90 22.71
CA ALA A 209 -6.20 7.86 23.99
C ALA A 209 -5.65 6.47 24.37
N ARG A 210 -6.14 5.38 23.75
CA ARG A 210 -5.72 4.00 24.07
C ARG A 210 -5.47 3.10 22.86
N ASP A 211 -6.13 3.39 21.75
CA ASP A 211 -6.04 2.61 20.53
C ASP A 211 -5.02 3.24 19.58
N GLY A 212 -4.55 2.44 18.64
CA GLY A 212 -3.77 2.89 17.49
C GLY A 212 -4.64 3.66 16.50
N ALA A 213 -4.17 3.73 15.26
CA ALA A 213 -4.83 4.46 14.19
C ALA A 213 -4.91 3.59 12.95
N VAL A 214 -6.02 3.68 12.24
CA VAL A 214 -6.13 3.15 10.88
C VAL A 214 -5.90 4.31 9.92
N LEU A 215 -5.02 4.12 8.95
CA LEU A 215 -4.81 4.99 7.79
C LEU A 215 -5.39 4.29 6.55
N PRO A 216 -6.67 4.52 6.20
CA PRO A 216 -7.23 3.96 4.98
C PRO A 216 -6.64 4.61 3.74
N ILE A 217 -6.27 3.80 2.76
CA ILE A 217 -5.77 4.23 1.45
C ILE A 217 -6.69 3.61 0.40
N LEU A 218 -7.60 4.42 -0.15
CA LEU A 218 -8.45 3.99 -1.25
C LEU A 218 -7.59 3.89 -2.53
N HIS A 219 -7.31 2.67 -2.98
CA HIS A 219 -6.60 2.40 -4.22
C HIS A 219 -7.53 2.59 -5.42
N LEU A 220 -7.76 3.86 -5.77
CA LEU A 220 -8.67 4.31 -6.80
C LEU A 220 -8.08 4.18 -8.22
N ASN A 221 -7.75 2.96 -8.63
CA ASN A 221 -7.12 2.70 -9.93
C ASN A 221 -8.13 2.69 -11.11
N GLY A 222 -9.43 2.80 -10.81
CA GLY A 222 -10.48 3.06 -11.78
C GLY A 222 -11.27 1.84 -12.24
N TYR A 223 -10.79 0.63 -11.93
CA TYR A 223 -11.31 -0.61 -12.52
C TYR A 223 -11.25 -1.80 -11.56
N LYS A 224 -12.27 -2.65 -11.70
CA LYS A 224 -12.27 -4.05 -11.24
C LYS A 224 -12.09 -4.98 -12.45
N ILE A 225 -12.31 -6.28 -12.29
CA ILE A 225 -11.95 -7.32 -13.29
C ILE A 225 -12.36 -6.94 -14.73
N ALA A 226 -13.60 -6.53 -14.92
CA ALA A 226 -14.15 -6.25 -16.25
C ALA A 226 -15.06 -5.01 -16.30
N ASN A 227 -14.98 -4.14 -15.29
CA ASN A 227 -15.86 -2.98 -15.16
C ASN A 227 -15.12 -1.81 -14.49
N PRO A 228 -15.56 -0.58 -14.73
CA PRO A 228 -15.16 0.54 -13.88
C PRO A 228 -15.70 0.39 -12.45
N CYS A 229 -15.05 1.06 -11.50
CA CYS A 229 -15.51 1.16 -10.11
C CYS A 229 -16.32 2.45 -9.91
N PHE A 230 -17.43 2.41 -9.18
CA PHE A 230 -18.33 3.58 -9.13
C PHE A 230 -17.69 4.79 -8.43
N LEU A 231 -16.93 4.56 -7.34
CA LEU A 231 -16.20 5.64 -6.64
C LEU A 231 -15.16 6.33 -7.53
N ALA A 232 -14.66 5.63 -8.55
CA ALA A 232 -13.72 6.21 -9.51
C ALA A 232 -14.40 7.02 -10.62
N ARG A 233 -15.74 7.05 -10.65
CA ARG A 233 -16.55 7.68 -11.70
C ARG A 233 -17.47 8.80 -11.21
N ILE A 234 -17.69 8.89 -9.90
CA ILE A 234 -18.38 10.04 -9.32
C ILE A 234 -17.47 11.28 -9.34
N PRO A 235 -18.03 12.50 -9.30
CA PRO A 235 -17.24 13.72 -9.16
C PRO A 235 -16.39 13.73 -7.89
N GLU A 236 -15.21 14.33 -7.94
CA GLU A 236 -14.30 14.47 -6.79
C GLU A 236 -14.95 15.17 -5.60
N GLU A 237 -15.83 16.16 -5.85
CA GLU A 237 -16.60 16.83 -4.79
C GLU A 237 -17.55 15.87 -4.07
N GLU A 238 -18.17 14.95 -4.81
CA GLU A 238 -19.05 13.93 -4.23
C GLU A 238 -18.24 12.90 -3.43
N LEU A 239 -17.09 12.48 -3.95
CA LEU A 239 -16.17 11.57 -3.25
C LEU A 239 -15.61 12.19 -1.96
N THR A 240 -15.27 13.48 -2.00
CA THR A 240 -14.83 14.26 -0.83
C THR A 240 -15.94 14.28 0.24
N LYS A 241 -17.15 14.69 -0.14
CA LYS A 241 -18.31 14.73 0.77
C LYS A 241 -18.66 13.35 1.34
N PHE A 242 -18.48 12.29 0.57
CA PHE A 242 -18.71 10.92 1.02
C PHE A 242 -17.78 10.57 2.20
N PHE A 243 -16.48 10.85 2.09
CA PHE A 243 -15.53 10.57 3.17
C PHE A 243 -15.61 11.54 4.34
N GLU A 244 -15.84 12.83 4.08
CA GLU A 244 -16.11 13.83 5.13
C GLU A 244 -17.37 13.48 5.94
N GLY A 245 -18.45 13.06 5.26
CA GLY A 245 -19.66 12.59 5.91
C GLY A 245 -19.45 11.33 6.76
N MET A 246 -18.41 10.56 6.47
CA MET A 246 -17.96 9.43 7.29
C MET A 246 -16.90 9.83 8.34
N GLY A 247 -16.62 11.11 8.54
CA GLY A 247 -15.70 11.59 9.56
C GLY A 247 -14.23 11.32 9.24
N TYR A 248 -13.86 11.31 7.95
CA TYR A 248 -12.47 11.30 7.52
C TYR A 248 -12.10 12.64 6.89
N LYS A 249 -10.80 12.95 6.93
CA LYS A 249 -10.21 14.03 6.14
C LYS A 249 -9.55 13.43 4.90
N PRO A 250 -10.16 13.54 3.70
CA PRO A 250 -9.60 12.95 2.50
C PRO A 250 -8.39 13.74 1.98
N TYR A 251 -7.40 13.01 1.45
CA TYR A 251 -6.27 13.56 0.70
C TYR A 251 -6.21 12.86 -0.66
N PHE A 252 -5.83 13.61 -1.69
CA PHE A 252 -5.76 13.10 -3.06
C PHE A 252 -4.31 13.08 -3.55
N VAL A 253 -3.91 11.94 -4.11
CA VAL A 253 -2.63 11.75 -4.81
C VAL A 253 -2.96 11.24 -6.20
N GLU A 254 -2.63 12.03 -7.22
CA GLU A 254 -3.05 11.77 -8.59
C GLU A 254 -1.94 12.08 -9.58
N GLY A 255 -1.84 11.27 -10.64
CA GLY A 255 -0.91 11.57 -11.72
C GLY A 255 -0.58 10.38 -12.58
N LYS A 256 0.12 10.68 -13.69
CA LYS A 256 0.66 9.68 -14.62
C LYS A 256 2.18 9.69 -14.66
N ASP A 257 2.81 10.77 -14.20
CA ASP A 257 4.26 10.87 -14.09
C ASP A 257 4.72 10.33 -12.72
N PRO A 258 5.45 9.20 -12.67
CA PRO A 258 5.87 8.61 -11.40
C PRO A 258 6.65 9.58 -10.51
N ALA A 259 7.51 10.44 -11.07
CA ALA A 259 8.34 11.35 -10.27
C ALA A 259 7.49 12.33 -9.46
N GLU A 260 6.46 12.89 -10.09
CA GLU A 260 5.51 13.81 -9.43
C GLU A 260 4.59 13.06 -8.45
N VAL A 261 4.16 11.84 -8.78
CA VAL A 261 3.36 11.02 -7.85
C VAL A 261 4.19 10.63 -6.62
N HIS A 262 5.49 10.35 -6.76
CA HIS A 262 6.37 10.10 -5.62
C HIS A 262 6.43 11.32 -4.69
N GLN A 263 6.58 12.54 -5.23
CA GLN A 263 6.60 13.75 -4.40
C GLN A 263 5.26 13.97 -3.69
N GLN A 264 4.13 13.82 -4.39
CA GLN A 264 2.79 13.96 -3.82
C GLN A 264 2.53 12.93 -2.71
N LEU A 265 2.88 11.66 -2.95
CA LEU A 265 2.63 10.57 -2.00
C LEU A 265 3.50 10.73 -0.76
N ALA A 266 4.76 11.11 -0.91
CA ALA A 266 5.64 11.41 0.21
C ALA A 266 5.06 12.57 1.06
N GLY A 267 4.68 13.69 0.44
CA GLY A 267 4.13 14.83 1.17
C GLY A 267 2.81 14.52 1.86
N THR A 268 1.94 13.76 1.20
CA THR A 268 0.63 13.39 1.74
C THR A 268 0.76 12.46 2.93
N LEU A 269 1.62 11.44 2.86
CA LEU A 269 1.86 10.53 3.97
C LEU A 269 2.56 11.23 5.14
N ASP A 270 3.43 12.20 4.87
CA ASP A 270 4.07 13.03 5.89
C ASP A 270 3.03 13.84 6.68
N VAL A 271 2.10 14.48 5.98
CA VAL A 271 1.00 15.21 6.60
C VAL A 271 0.07 14.26 7.37
N ALA A 272 -0.39 13.18 6.74
CA ALA A 272 -1.34 12.26 7.35
C ALA A 272 -0.79 11.62 8.64
N THR A 273 0.47 11.17 8.63
CA THR A 273 1.10 10.58 9.81
C THR A 273 1.39 11.60 10.91
N ALA A 274 1.79 12.83 10.56
CA ALA A 274 1.94 13.91 11.52
C ALA A 274 0.60 14.29 12.17
N GLU A 275 -0.50 14.33 11.40
CA GLU A 275 -1.84 14.59 11.93
C GLU A 275 -2.34 13.46 12.84
N ILE A 276 -2.10 12.19 12.50
CA ILE A 276 -2.39 11.05 13.39
C ILE A 276 -1.65 11.20 14.73
N ARG A 277 -0.35 11.51 14.70
CA ARG A 277 0.44 11.72 15.92
C ARG A 277 -0.06 12.91 16.73
N ALA A 278 -0.49 13.98 16.06
CA ALA A 278 -1.09 15.14 16.73
C ALA A 278 -2.42 14.78 17.42
N ILE A 279 -3.27 13.97 16.77
CA ILE A 279 -4.53 13.47 17.36
C ILE A 279 -4.22 12.61 18.61
N TRP A 280 -3.23 11.72 18.53
CA TRP A 280 -2.80 10.94 19.70
C TRP A 280 -2.28 11.82 20.83
N ALA A 281 -1.40 12.79 20.55
CA ALA A 281 -0.87 13.69 21.56
C ALA A 281 -1.98 14.52 22.24
N ASP A 282 -2.90 15.09 21.46
CA ASP A 282 -4.03 15.87 21.99
C ASP A 282 -4.97 15.02 22.86
N ALA A 283 -5.25 13.78 22.45
CA ALA A 283 -6.06 12.85 23.21
C ALA A 283 -5.38 12.37 24.50
N ARG A 284 -4.09 12.03 24.44
CA ARG A 284 -3.34 11.39 25.55
C ARG A 284 -2.82 12.40 26.56
N GLU A 285 -2.36 13.56 26.10
CA GLU A 285 -1.76 14.58 26.96
C GLU A 285 -2.80 15.60 27.44
N ARG A 286 -3.75 15.96 26.58
CA ARG A 286 -4.73 17.03 26.86
C ARG A 286 -6.14 16.52 27.12
N GLY A 287 -6.36 15.21 26.98
CA GLY A 287 -7.66 14.58 27.20
C GLY A 287 -8.72 14.99 26.16
N ASN A 288 -8.30 15.53 25.01
CA ASN A 288 -9.26 15.92 23.97
C ASN A 288 -9.69 14.69 23.16
N LEU A 289 -10.87 14.16 23.50
CA LEU A 289 -11.47 13.01 22.82
C LEU A 289 -12.54 13.41 21.79
N LYS A 290 -12.55 14.68 21.37
CA LYS A 290 -13.47 15.13 20.32
C LYS A 290 -13.11 14.45 19.00
N ARG A 291 -14.16 14.07 18.28
CA ARG A 291 -14.10 13.53 16.93
C ARG A 291 -14.22 14.63 15.90
#